data_AF-A0A814CC39-F1
#
_entry.id   AF-A0A814CC39-F1
#
_cell.length_a   1.000
_cell.length_b   1.000
_cell.length_c   1.000
_cell.angle_alpha   90.00
_cell.angle_beta   90.00
_cell.angle_gamma   90.00
#
_symmetry.space_group_name_H-M   'P 1'
#
loop_
_entity.id
_entity.type
_entity.pdbx_description
1 polymer ?
#
loop_
_entity_poly.entity_id
_entity_poly.type
_entity_poly.pdbx_seq_one_letter_code
_entity_poly.pdbx_strand_id
1 'polypeptide(L)'
;MVPRIIITPRLRSAFKACVGGSFVFVGANLLMGSERFYEEVVMPTLRWIDPETVHRFSIQMAKFGLVPRMKTIDDPILHSTVWNRRFKNPIGLAAGFDKNGEAIDGLTKFGFGFIEIGTVTPKPQAGNEKPRVFRLTEDRAVINRYGFNNDGYEAVRARLIDYRQRTKANNDRK
;
A
#
# COMPACT_ATOMS: atom_id res chain seq x y z
N MET A 1 35.41 30.81 21.19
CA MET A 1 34.24 31.71 21.12
C MET A 1 33.42 31.31 19.90
N VAL A 2 32.33 30.54 20.08
CA VAL A 2 31.54 30.02 18.95
C VAL A 2 30.48 31.06 18.57
N PRO A 3 30.42 31.55 17.32
CA PRO A 3 29.46 32.57 16.93
C PRO A 3 28.04 31.99 16.95
N ARG A 4 27.15 32.64 17.71
CA ARG A 4 25.73 32.30 17.78
C ARG A 4 25.05 32.82 16.52
N ILE A 5 24.61 31.93 15.62
CA ILE A 5 23.85 32.32 14.42
C ILE A 5 22.50 32.92 14.86
N ILE A 6 22.33 34.23 14.70
CA ILE A 6 21.07 34.94 15.01
C ILE A 6 20.15 34.81 13.80
N ILE A 7 19.28 33.79 13.83
CA ILE A 7 18.25 33.61 12.80
C ILE A 7 17.16 34.68 12.99
N THR A 8 17.00 35.58 12.01
CA THR A 8 16.01 36.67 12.08
C THR A 8 14.57 36.13 12.09
N PRO A 9 13.61 36.85 12.69
CA PRO A 9 12.20 36.43 12.73
C PRO A 9 11.61 36.18 11.34
N ARG A 10 12.00 36.98 10.33
CA ARG A 10 11.60 36.80 8.93
C ARG A 10 12.11 35.49 8.33
N LEU A 11 13.35 35.10 8.64
CA LEU A 11 13.92 33.82 8.16
C LEU A 11 13.19 32.63 8.81
N ARG A 12 12.82 32.74 10.09
CA ARG A 12 12.01 31.71 10.78
C ARG A 12 10.61 31.58 10.16
N SER A 13 9.96 32.69 9.81
CA SER A 13 8.65 32.68 9.15
C SER A 13 8.72 32.12 7.73
N ALA A 14 9.75 32.46 6.97
CA ALA A 14 9.98 31.91 5.63
C ALA A 14 10.22 30.39 5.69
N PHE A 15 11.05 29.91 6.63
CA PHE A 15 11.27 28.48 6.83
C PHE A 15 9.96 27.74 7.15
N LYS A 16 9.15 28.26 8.07
CA LYS A 16 7.84 27.68 8.40
C LYS A 16 6.90 27.62 7.19
N ALA A 17 6.87 28.67 6.36
CA ALA A 17 6.04 28.71 5.17
C ALA A 17 6.49 27.68 4.11
N CYS A 18 7.80 27.57 3.86
CA CYS A 18 8.35 26.59 2.92
C CYS A 18 8.10 25.15 3.39
N VAL A 19 8.31 24.87 4.68
CA VAL A 19 8.04 23.55 5.27
C VAL A 19 6.56 23.21 5.18
N GLY A 20 5.68 24.12 5.59
CA GLY A 20 4.23 23.92 5.51
C GLY A 20 3.74 23.71 4.08
N GLY A 21 4.20 24.53 3.14
CA GLY A 21 3.87 24.38 1.72
C GLY A 21 4.35 23.05 1.15
N SER A 22 5.55 22.60 1.52
CA SER A 22 6.08 21.30 1.10
C SER A 22 5.24 20.14 1.65
N PHE A 23 4.84 20.19 2.92
CA PHE A 23 3.98 19.16 3.50
C PHE A 23 2.62 19.07 2.80
N VAL A 24 1.99 20.22 2.52
CA VAL A 24 0.72 20.27 1.80
C VAL A 24 0.89 19.73 0.37
N PHE A 25 1.96 20.12 -0.33
CA PHE A 25 2.24 19.66 -1.68
C PHE A 25 2.44 18.14 -1.75
N VAL A 26 3.27 17.59 -0.86
CA VAL A 26 3.50 16.14 -0.77
C VAL A 26 2.22 15.42 -0.42
N GLY A 27 1.48 15.89 0.59
CA GLY A 27 0.21 15.30 1.02
C GLY A 27 -0.83 15.30 -0.10
N ALA A 28 -0.97 16.41 -0.83
CA ALA A 28 -1.88 16.52 -1.96
C ALA A 28 -1.51 15.54 -3.08
N ASN A 29 -0.23 15.46 -3.48
CA ASN A 29 0.20 14.53 -4.52
C ASN A 29 0.00 13.06 -4.14
N LEU A 30 0.27 12.70 -2.87
CA LEU A 30 0.04 11.35 -2.37
C LEU A 30 -1.44 10.97 -2.40
N LEU A 31 -2.34 11.88 -1.97
CA LEU A 31 -3.79 11.67 -1.96
C LEU A 31 -4.40 11.67 -3.37
N MET A 32 -3.87 12.50 -4.27
CA MET A 32 -4.30 12.56 -5.66
C MET A 32 -3.81 11.35 -6.47
N GLY A 33 -2.83 10.60 -5.97
CA GLY A 33 -2.27 9.45 -6.69
C GLY A 33 -1.46 9.86 -7.92
N SER A 34 -0.74 10.99 -7.85
CA SER A 34 0.07 11.49 -8.97
C SER A 34 1.17 10.50 -9.35
N GLU A 35 1.00 9.77 -10.45
CA GLU A 35 1.92 8.71 -10.89
C GLU A 35 3.37 9.21 -10.98
N ARG A 36 3.55 10.39 -11.59
CA ARG A 36 4.85 11.04 -11.72
C ARG A 36 5.50 11.33 -10.36
N PHE A 37 4.73 11.81 -9.39
CA PHE A 37 5.25 12.05 -8.04
C PHE A 37 5.66 10.75 -7.34
N TYR A 38 4.90 9.67 -7.54
CA TYR A 38 5.27 8.36 -7.02
C TYR A 38 6.55 7.84 -7.67
N GLU A 39 6.69 7.98 -8.99
CA GLU A 39 7.85 7.48 -9.74
C GLU A 39 9.13 8.29 -9.48
N GLU A 40 9.05 9.62 -9.46
CA GLU A 40 10.23 10.50 -9.36
C GLU A 40 10.65 10.79 -7.91
N VAL A 41 9.72 10.72 -6.95
CA VAL A 41 9.97 11.14 -5.55
C VAL A 41 9.73 10.01 -4.56
N VAL A 42 8.53 9.43 -4.53
CA VAL A 42 8.15 8.48 -3.46
C VAL A 42 8.93 7.17 -3.58
N MET A 43 8.95 6.55 -4.76
CA MET A 43 9.63 5.26 -4.94
C MET A 43 11.15 5.38 -4.78
N PRO A 44 11.85 6.37 -5.36
CA PRO A 44 13.29 6.53 -5.14
C PRO A 44 13.64 6.75 -3.68
N THR A 45 12.85 7.52 -2.91
CA THR A 45 13.10 7.75 -1.48
C THR A 45 12.83 6.51 -0.63
N LEU A 46 11.74 5.79 -0.86
CA LEU A 46 11.43 4.55 -0.12
C LEU A 46 12.43 3.42 -0.38
N ARG A 47 13.14 3.43 -1.51
CA ARG A 47 14.18 2.43 -1.82
C ARG A 47 15.37 2.47 -0.85
N TRP A 48 15.57 3.58 -0.14
CA TRP A 48 16.61 3.72 0.90
C TRP A 48 16.27 3.03 2.22
N ILE A 49 15.01 2.61 2.39
CA ILE A 49 14.53 1.93 3.60
C ILE A 49 14.41 0.43 3.31
N ASP A 50 14.66 -0.38 4.35
CA ASP A 50 14.47 -1.84 4.32
C ASP A 50 13.13 -2.22 3.63
N PRO A 51 13.17 -3.10 2.61
CA PRO A 51 12.00 -3.42 1.82
C PRO A 51 10.85 -4.05 2.61
N GLU A 52 11.16 -4.87 3.62
CA GLU A 52 10.10 -5.47 4.44
C GLU A 52 9.39 -4.41 5.30
N THR A 53 10.14 -3.43 5.80
CA THR A 53 9.64 -2.30 6.59
C THR A 53 8.73 -1.41 5.75
N VAL A 54 9.18 -1.02 4.55
CA VAL A 54 8.35 -0.26 3.61
C VAL A 54 7.09 -1.03 3.24
N HIS A 55 7.20 -2.33 2.95
CA HIS A 55 6.05 -3.15 2.63
C HIS A 55 5.02 -3.19 3.78
N ARG A 56 5.47 -3.36 5.02
CA ARG A 56 4.57 -3.32 6.20
C ARG A 56 3.93 -1.95 6.37
N PHE A 57 4.69 -0.88 6.16
CA PHE A 57 4.17 0.48 6.16
C PHE A 57 3.08 0.68 5.10
N SER A 58 3.30 0.20 3.87
CA SER A 58 2.30 0.25 2.79
C SER A 58 1.01 -0.49 3.14
N ILE A 59 1.10 -1.67 3.78
CA ILE A 59 -0.07 -2.41 4.26
C ILE A 59 -0.83 -1.60 5.31
N GLN A 60 -0.14 -0.95 6.26
CA GLN A 60 -0.81 -0.11 7.26
C GLN A 60 -1.49 1.10 6.62
N MET A 61 -0.82 1.80 5.69
CA MET A 61 -1.44 2.92 4.97
C MET A 61 -2.71 2.48 4.22
N ALA A 62 -2.66 1.33 3.54
CA ALA A 62 -3.83 0.77 2.86
C ALA A 62 -4.94 0.38 3.86
N LYS A 63 -4.59 -0.27 4.97
CA LYS A 63 -5.54 -0.63 6.04
C LYS A 63 -6.29 0.57 6.60
N PHE A 64 -5.60 1.70 6.83
CA PHE A 64 -6.23 2.95 7.28
C PHE A 64 -6.85 3.77 6.15
N GLY A 65 -6.83 3.29 4.91
CA GLY A 65 -7.38 3.99 3.77
C GLY A 65 -6.61 5.24 3.34
N LEU A 66 -5.36 5.39 3.79
CA LEU A 66 -4.43 6.46 3.43
C LEU A 66 -3.73 6.14 2.10
N VAL A 67 -4.54 5.75 1.11
CA VAL A 67 -4.10 5.38 -0.23
C VAL A 67 -4.92 6.15 -1.25
N PRO A 68 -4.32 6.50 -2.41
CA PRO A 68 -5.07 7.14 -3.47
C PRO A 68 -6.20 6.22 -3.94
N ARG A 69 -7.32 6.82 -4.32
CA ARG A 69 -8.47 6.11 -4.85
C ARG A 69 -8.54 6.33 -6.34
N MET A 70 -8.54 5.25 -7.11
CA MET A 70 -8.81 5.29 -8.54
C MET A 70 -10.25 5.75 -8.75
N LYS A 71 -10.41 6.85 -9.51
CA LYS A 71 -11.71 7.45 -9.84
C LYS A 71 -12.19 7.04 -11.23
N THR A 72 -11.31 6.51 -12.05
CA THR A 72 -11.60 6.06 -13.41
C THR A 72 -12.53 4.85 -13.36
N ILE A 73 -13.54 4.85 -14.22
CA ILE A 73 -14.41 3.70 -14.45
C ILE A 73 -13.76 2.88 -15.57
N ASP A 74 -13.57 1.58 -15.32
CA ASP A 74 -13.03 0.66 -16.32
C ASP A 74 -13.97 0.59 -17.54
N ASP A 75 -13.39 0.60 -18.74
CA ASP A 75 -14.14 0.42 -19.98
C ASP A 75 -14.75 -1.01 -20.00
N PRO A 76 -16.04 -1.17 -20.36
CA PRO A 76 -16.67 -2.48 -20.48
C PRO A 76 -15.90 -3.50 -21.34
N ILE A 77 -15.06 -3.06 -22.28
CA ILE A 77 -14.19 -3.95 -23.07
C ILE A 77 -13.18 -4.74 -22.22
N LEU A 78 -12.79 -4.21 -21.05
CA LEU A 78 -11.87 -4.86 -20.12
C LEU A 78 -12.57 -5.90 -19.22
N HIS A 79 -13.90 -5.96 -19.23
CA HIS A 79 -14.65 -6.90 -18.40
C HIS A 79 -14.29 -8.34 -18.77
N SER A 80 -13.87 -9.11 -17.78
CA SER A 80 -13.40 -10.48 -17.97
C SER A 80 -14.23 -11.44 -17.12
N THR A 81 -14.55 -12.62 -17.66
CA THR A 81 -15.25 -13.68 -16.93
C THR A 81 -14.35 -14.90 -16.81
N VAL A 82 -14.03 -15.29 -15.58
CA VAL A 82 -13.23 -16.49 -15.27
C VAL A 82 -13.93 -17.25 -14.15
N TRP A 83 -14.10 -18.57 -14.29
CA TRP A 83 -14.80 -19.42 -13.32
C TRP A 83 -16.21 -18.92 -12.93
N ASN A 84 -16.99 -18.46 -13.92
CA ASN A 84 -18.31 -17.85 -13.72
C ASN A 84 -18.30 -16.62 -12.79
N ARG A 85 -17.15 -15.97 -12.62
CA ARG A 85 -17.00 -14.71 -11.88
C ARG A 85 -16.63 -13.60 -12.84
N ARG A 86 -17.32 -12.46 -12.70
CA ARG A 86 -17.07 -11.26 -13.49
C ARG A 86 -16.09 -10.35 -12.77
N PHE A 87 -15.06 -9.93 -13.48
CA PHE A 87 -14.08 -8.94 -13.05
C PHE A 87 -14.22 -7.67 -13.89
N LYS A 88 -14.03 -6.51 -13.26
CA LYS A 88 -14.11 -5.20 -13.94
C LYS A 88 -12.97 -4.99 -14.93
N ASN A 89 -11.82 -5.57 -14.66
CA ASN A 89 -10.66 -5.54 -15.52
C ASN A 89 -9.83 -6.81 -15.24
N PRO A 90 -8.91 -7.20 -16.14
CA PRO A 90 -8.11 -8.42 -15.98
C PRO A 90 -6.92 -8.25 -15.03
N ILE A 91 -6.71 -7.07 -14.44
CA ILE A 91 -5.53 -6.74 -13.64
C ILE A 91 -5.81 -7.07 -12.17
N GLY A 92 -5.00 -7.95 -11.58
CA GLY A 92 -5.11 -8.33 -10.18
C GLY A 92 -3.86 -8.07 -9.37
N LEU A 93 -4.03 -7.97 -8.05
CA LEU A 93 -2.93 -7.97 -7.10
C LEU A 93 -2.65 -9.40 -6.64
N ALA A 94 -1.45 -9.89 -6.91
CA ALA A 94 -1.03 -11.25 -6.59
C ALA A 94 -0.86 -11.51 -5.09
N ALA A 95 -0.90 -12.79 -4.71
CA ALA A 95 -0.58 -13.24 -3.37
C ALA A 95 0.84 -12.84 -2.95
N GLY A 96 1.07 -12.87 -1.64
CA GLY A 96 2.33 -12.48 -1.00
C GLY A 96 2.36 -11.00 -0.62
N PHE A 97 1.50 -10.15 -1.20
CA PHE A 97 1.36 -8.75 -0.82
C PHE A 97 0.56 -8.59 0.49
N ASP A 98 -0.75 -8.84 0.49
CA ASP A 98 -1.56 -8.84 1.72
C ASP A 98 -1.74 -10.26 2.25
N LYS A 99 -0.69 -10.79 2.90
CA LYS A 99 -0.68 -12.18 3.40
C LYS A 99 -1.79 -12.46 4.42
N ASN A 100 -2.16 -11.44 5.17
CA ASN A 100 -2.99 -11.58 6.35
C ASN A 100 -4.43 -11.05 6.15
N GLY A 101 -4.75 -10.51 4.96
CA GLY A 101 -6.04 -9.89 4.66
C GLY A 101 -6.30 -8.63 5.49
N GLU A 102 -5.25 -7.87 5.80
CA GLU A 102 -5.32 -6.69 6.68
C GLU A 102 -5.79 -5.42 5.96
N ALA A 103 -5.61 -5.35 4.65
CA ALA A 103 -5.70 -4.10 3.90
C ALA A 103 -6.63 -4.17 2.67
N ILE A 104 -7.47 -5.21 2.58
CA ILE A 104 -8.37 -5.45 1.44
C ILE A 104 -9.20 -4.21 1.07
N ASP A 105 -9.78 -3.51 2.06
CA ASP A 105 -10.57 -2.30 1.85
C ASP A 105 -9.80 -1.16 1.18
N GLY A 106 -8.53 -0.98 1.54
CA GLY A 106 -7.66 0.01 0.91
C GLY A 106 -7.20 -0.45 -0.46
N LEU A 107 -6.80 -1.71 -0.58
CA LEU A 107 -6.22 -2.25 -1.79
C LEU A 107 -7.22 -2.28 -2.96
N THR A 108 -8.50 -2.54 -2.67
CA THR A 108 -9.57 -2.49 -3.69
C THR A 108 -9.79 -1.08 -4.26
N LYS A 109 -9.28 -0.02 -3.61
CA LYS A 109 -9.39 1.36 -4.10
C LYS A 109 -8.36 1.70 -5.17
N PHE A 110 -7.32 0.89 -5.37
CA PHE A 110 -6.32 1.09 -6.42
C PHE A 110 -6.82 0.70 -7.83
N GLY A 111 -8.02 0.11 -7.95
CA GLY A 111 -8.62 -0.23 -9.25
C GLY A 111 -8.32 -1.64 -9.75
N PHE A 112 -7.70 -2.50 -8.94
CA PHE A 112 -7.55 -3.91 -9.28
C PHE A 112 -8.92 -4.58 -9.49
N GLY A 113 -9.03 -5.39 -10.53
CA GLY A 113 -10.19 -6.25 -10.77
C GLY A 113 -10.34 -7.34 -9.71
N PHE A 114 -9.24 -7.82 -9.13
CA PHE A 114 -9.22 -8.77 -8.02
C PHE A 114 -7.97 -8.65 -7.14
N ILE A 115 -8.04 -9.18 -5.92
CA ILE A 115 -6.91 -9.27 -4.99
C ILE A 115 -6.83 -10.70 -4.47
N GLU A 116 -5.64 -11.27 -4.52
CA GLU A 116 -5.33 -12.56 -3.93
C GLU A 116 -4.58 -12.35 -2.61
N ILE A 117 -5.19 -12.72 -1.48
CA ILE A 117 -4.53 -12.66 -0.18
C ILE A 117 -3.69 -13.92 0.08
N GLY A 118 -2.89 -13.90 1.14
CA GLY A 118 -2.05 -15.03 1.54
C GLY A 118 -0.64 -14.96 0.97
N THR A 119 0.12 -16.05 0.91
CA THR A 119 -0.26 -17.40 1.32
C THR A 119 -0.49 -17.52 2.82
N VAL A 120 -1.54 -18.24 3.22
CA VAL A 120 -1.91 -18.48 4.61
C VAL A 120 -1.62 -19.94 4.96
N THR A 121 -1.05 -20.20 6.12
CA THR A 121 -0.81 -21.55 6.64
C THR A 121 -1.84 -21.92 7.70
N PRO A 122 -2.09 -23.21 7.98
CA PRO A 122 -3.03 -23.61 9.03
C PRO A 122 -2.71 -23.00 10.41
N LYS A 123 -1.42 -22.98 10.77
CA LYS A 123 -0.90 -22.37 12.00
C LYS A 123 -0.16 -21.07 11.70
N PRO A 124 -0.11 -20.10 12.65
CA PRO A 124 0.71 -18.91 12.52
C PRO A 124 2.20 -19.28 12.43
N GLN A 125 2.95 -18.53 11.63
CA GLN A 125 4.39 -18.69 11.54
C GLN A 125 5.10 -17.38 11.19
N ALA A 126 6.25 -17.17 11.81
CA ALA A 126 7.07 -15.97 11.61
C ALA A 126 7.80 -15.95 10.25
N GLY A 127 7.96 -17.11 9.61
CA GLY A 127 8.77 -17.32 8.41
C GLY A 127 10.28 -17.32 8.68
N ASN A 128 11.09 -17.16 7.62
CA ASN A 128 12.56 -17.19 7.72
C ASN A 128 13.12 -15.95 8.43
N GLU A 129 14.34 -16.02 8.94
CA GLU A 129 15.02 -14.88 9.58
C GLU A 129 15.23 -13.71 8.61
N LYS A 130 15.28 -12.49 9.15
CA LYS A 130 15.53 -11.25 8.40
C LYS A 130 17.03 -10.97 8.28
N PRO A 131 17.51 -10.29 7.22
CA PRO A 131 16.76 -9.80 6.07
C PRO A 131 16.43 -10.91 5.06
N ARG A 132 15.25 -10.84 4.44
CA ARG A 132 14.68 -11.91 3.59
C ARG A 132 13.97 -11.42 2.33
N VAL A 133 14.07 -10.14 2.03
CA VAL A 133 13.60 -9.53 0.78
C VAL A 133 14.61 -8.48 0.35
N PHE A 134 14.91 -8.46 -0.94
CA PHE A 134 15.96 -7.65 -1.54
C PHE A 134 15.45 -7.08 -2.85
N ARG A 135 15.70 -5.79 -3.09
CA ARG A 135 15.33 -5.10 -4.33
C ARG A 135 16.56 -5.03 -5.24
N LEU A 136 16.41 -5.48 -6.47
CA LEU A 136 17.39 -5.32 -7.54
C LEU A 136 16.86 -4.21 -8.45
N THR A 137 17.19 -2.96 -8.10
CA THR A 137 16.55 -1.78 -8.71
C THR A 137 16.86 -1.65 -10.20
N GLU A 138 18.09 -1.97 -10.60
CA GLU A 138 18.54 -1.91 -12.00
C GLU A 138 17.78 -2.92 -12.87
N ASP A 139 17.54 -4.12 -12.33
CA ASP A 139 16.79 -5.20 -13.00
C ASP A 139 15.27 -5.08 -12.87
N ARG A 140 14.78 -4.05 -12.16
CA ARG A 140 13.36 -3.92 -11.77
C ARG A 140 12.80 -5.19 -11.11
N ALA A 141 13.62 -5.87 -10.30
CA ALA A 141 13.31 -7.16 -9.72
C ALA A 141 13.32 -7.15 -8.18
N VAL A 142 12.68 -8.17 -7.60
CA VAL A 142 12.67 -8.42 -6.16
C VAL A 142 12.94 -9.89 -5.90
N ILE A 143 13.93 -10.19 -5.05
CA ILE A 143 14.20 -11.54 -4.57
C ILE A 143 13.70 -11.63 -3.13
N ASN A 144 12.98 -12.70 -2.80
CA ASN A 144 12.54 -12.94 -1.44
C ASN A 144 12.69 -14.41 -1.04
N ARG A 145 12.85 -14.62 0.26
CA ARG A 145 12.89 -15.92 0.92
C ARG A 145 12.07 -15.86 2.19
N TYR A 146 10.81 -15.44 2.08
CA TYR A 146 9.96 -15.16 3.25
C TYR A 146 9.67 -16.38 4.13
N GLY A 147 9.54 -17.58 3.55
CA GLY A 147 9.14 -18.77 4.30
C GLY A 147 7.69 -18.70 4.82
N PHE A 148 6.75 -18.20 4.00
CA PHE A 148 5.32 -18.10 4.33
C PHE A 148 4.97 -17.46 5.68
N ASN A 149 5.57 -16.32 6.03
CA ASN A 149 5.19 -15.61 7.26
C ASN A 149 3.72 -15.11 7.22
N ASN A 150 2.89 -15.55 8.17
CA ASN A 150 1.47 -15.18 8.27
C ASN A 150 0.89 -15.48 9.67
N ASP A 151 -0.30 -14.95 9.94
CA ASP A 151 -0.97 -15.05 11.25
C ASP A 151 -1.79 -16.35 11.45
N GLY A 152 -1.75 -17.26 10.47
CA GLY A 152 -2.49 -18.52 10.49
C GLY A 152 -3.93 -18.39 9.99
N TYR A 153 -4.51 -19.54 9.65
CA TYR A 153 -5.83 -19.63 9.02
C TYR A 153 -6.93 -18.95 9.83
N GLU A 154 -7.01 -19.21 11.14
CA GLU A 154 -8.11 -18.69 11.97
C GLU A 154 -8.14 -17.16 12.01
N ALA A 155 -6.98 -16.53 12.19
CA ALA A 155 -6.87 -15.07 12.23
C ALA A 155 -7.26 -14.44 10.88
N VAL A 156 -6.75 -14.99 9.78
CA VAL A 156 -7.05 -14.47 8.43
C VAL A 156 -8.50 -14.71 8.04
N ARG A 157 -9.06 -15.88 8.39
CA ARG A 157 -10.47 -16.19 8.19
C ARG A 157 -11.37 -15.21 8.90
N ALA A 158 -11.09 -14.89 10.17
CA ALA A 158 -11.87 -13.92 10.94
C ALA A 158 -11.90 -12.54 10.25
N ARG A 159 -10.75 -12.04 9.77
CA ARG A 159 -10.66 -10.78 9.03
C ARG A 159 -11.45 -10.80 7.72
N LEU A 160 -11.40 -11.91 6.99
CA LEU A 160 -12.17 -12.06 5.75
C LEU A 160 -13.68 -12.09 5.99
N ILE A 161 -14.14 -12.73 7.06
CA ILE A 161 -15.56 -12.75 7.43
C ILE A 161 -16.04 -11.34 7.77
N ASP A 162 -15.29 -10.62 8.60
CA ASP A 162 -15.58 -9.23 8.94
C ASP A 162 -15.64 -8.33 7.69
N TYR A 163 -14.65 -8.42 6.81
CA TYR A 163 -14.62 -7.70 5.54
C TYR A 163 -15.87 -7.98 4.69
N ARG A 164 -16.27 -9.25 4.55
CA ARG A 164 -17.47 -9.64 3.79
C ARG A 164 -18.75 -9.08 4.41
N GLN A 165 -18.88 -9.12 5.73
CA GLN A 165 -20.05 -8.59 6.44
C GLN A 165 -20.16 -7.07 6.25
N ARG A 166 -19.06 -6.32 6.43
CA ARG A 166 -19.03 -4.88 6.19
C ARG A 166 -19.35 -4.51 4.75
N THR A 167 -18.80 -5.25 3.79
CA THR A 167 -19.07 -5.02 2.36
C THR A 167 -20.52 -5.28 2.00
N LYS A 168 -21.12 -6.37 2.51
CA LYS A 168 -22.55 -6.67 2.31
C LYS A 168 -23.42 -5.56 2.88
N ALA A 169 -23.20 -5.16 4.13
CA ALA A 169 -23.94 -4.08 4.77
C ALA A 169 -23.80 -2.72 4.06
N ASN A 170 -22.68 -2.46 3.37
CA ASN A 170 -22.49 -1.26 2.57
C ASN A 170 -23.22 -1.32 1.22
N ASN A 171 -23.38 -2.50 0.64
CA ASN A 171 -24.12 -2.69 -0.60
C ASN A 171 -25.64 -2.65 -0.35
N ASP A 172 -26.11 -3.21 0.77
CA ASP A 172 -27.54 -3.19 1.13
C ASP A 172 -28.04 -1.77 1.51
N ARG A 173 -27.11 -0.84 1.80
CA ARG A 173 -27.39 0.58 2.12
C ARG A 173 -27.38 1.50 0.90
N LYS A 174 -27.00 1.01 -0.29
CA LYS A 174 -26.94 1.78 -1.54
C LYS A 174 -28.07 1.39 -2.47
#